data_AF-A0A919VT45-F1
#
_entry.id   AF-A0A919VT45-F1
#
_cell.length_a   1.000
_cell.length_b   1.000
_cell.length_c   1.000
_cell.angle_alpha   90.00
_cell.angle_beta   90.00
_cell.angle_gamma   90.00
#
_symmetry.space_group_name_H-M   'P 1'
#
loop_
_entity.id
_entity.type
_entity.pdbx_description
1 polymer ?
#
loop_
_entity_poly.entity_id
_entity_poly.type
_entity_poly.pdbx_seq_one_letter_code
_entity_poly.pdbx_strand_id
1 'polypeptide(L)'
;MHEHHPIDQLVASTERAATASVADALRASSQHMADRRKWILGPPELLDDGRSLGFVLSISTARPPWGEWLDRTIDRAHLDEAKDLLVEICRVSGDHDVPFAVDFAGEPIGRIDGGRMDESLAVGLIGEWERVLDDRDQ
;
A
#
# COMPACT_ATOMS: atom_id res chain seq x y z
N MET A 1 20.93 0.22 13.53
CA MET A 1 19.58 -0.28 13.22
C MET A 1 18.86 -0.42 14.54
N HIS A 2 17.82 0.37 14.81
CA HIS A 2 16.99 0.17 16.00
C HIS A 2 16.05 -1.01 15.70
N GLU A 3 16.27 -2.14 16.36
CA GLU A 3 15.60 -3.43 16.13
C GLU A 3 14.09 -3.45 16.50
N HIS A 4 13.49 -2.28 16.80
CA HIS A 4 12.10 -2.15 17.26
C HIS A 4 11.37 -0.92 16.70
N HIS A 5 11.66 -0.50 15.47
CA HIS A 5 10.84 0.55 14.84
C HIS A 5 9.40 0.03 14.69
N PRO A 6 8.36 0.73 15.19
CA PRO A 6 6.99 0.25 15.02
C PRO A 6 6.62 0.19 13.54
N ILE A 7 5.75 -0.76 13.21
CA ILE A 7 5.30 -1.04 11.85
C ILE A 7 3.82 -0.69 11.74
N ASP A 8 3.50 0.16 10.78
CA ASP A 8 2.15 0.43 10.31
C ASP A 8 1.84 -0.44 9.11
N GLN A 9 0.55 -0.65 8.83
CA GLN A 9 0.09 -1.46 7.71
C GLN A 9 -0.73 -0.62 6.74
N LEU A 10 -0.38 -0.67 5.47
CA LEU A 10 -1.22 -0.21 4.37
C LEU A 10 -1.97 -1.44 3.81
N VAL A 11 -3.28 -1.46 3.99
CA VAL A 11 -4.14 -2.57 3.59
C VAL A 11 -5.02 -2.12 2.44
N ALA A 12 -5.02 -2.85 1.33
CA ALA A 12 -5.94 -2.64 0.23
C ALA A 12 -6.77 -3.90 0.04
N SER A 13 -8.10 -3.84 0.22
CA SER A 13 -8.94 -5.03 0.17
C SER A 13 -10.30 -4.78 -0.48
N THR A 14 -10.84 -5.80 -1.15
CA THR A 14 -12.23 -5.80 -1.61
C THR A 14 -13.13 -6.34 -0.50
N GLU A 15 -14.18 -5.59 -0.15
CA GLU A 15 -15.22 -6.02 0.78
C GLU A 15 -16.27 -6.95 0.13
N ARG A 16 -16.24 -7.05 -1.21
CA ARG A 16 -17.10 -7.97 -1.95
C ARG A 16 -16.42 -9.31 -2.09
N ALA A 17 -17.23 -10.38 -2.05
CA ALA A 17 -16.79 -11.73 -2.34
C ALA A 17 -16.07 -11.74 -3.70
N ALA A 18 -14.74 -11.92 -3.66
CA ALA A 18 -13.92 -11.95 -4.85
C ALA A 18 -14.31 -13.17 -5.70
N THR A 19 -14.43 -12.96 -7.00
CA THR A 19 -14.56 -14.08 -7.93
C THR A 19 -13.24 -14.84 -8.01
N ALA A 20 -13.26 -16.09 -8.48
CA ALA A 20 -12.03 -16.86 -8.71
C ALA A 20 -11.04 -16.09 -9.62
N SER A 21 -11.55 -15.38 -10.63
CA SER A 21 -10.72 -14.56 -11.52
C SER A 21 -10.00 -13.43 -10.79
N VAL A 22 -10.69 -12.74 -9.86
CA VAL A 22 -10.05 -11.67 -9.05
C VAL A 22 -9.01 -12.28 -8.12
N ALA A 23 -9.31 -13.44 -7.53
CA ALA A 23 -8.37 -14.10 -6.64
C ALA A 23 -7.09 -14.58 -7.35
N ASP A 24 -7.24 -15.14 -8.55
CA ASP A 24 -6.09 -15.54 -9.37
C ASP A 24 -5.28 -14.33 -9.84
N ALA A 25 -5.95 -13.23 -10.18
CA ALA A 25 -5.28 -11.97 -10.53
C ALA A 25 -4.48 -11.41 -9.34
N LEU A 26 -5.05 -11.38 -8.13
CA LEU A 26 -4.33 -10.93 -6.93
C LEU A 26 -3.17 -11.85 -6.56
N ARG A 27 -3.32 -13.17 -6.68
CA ARG A 27 -2.19 -14.11 -6.49
C ARG A 27 -1.06 -13.88 -7.50
N ALA A 28 -1.40 -13.73 -8.78
CA ALA A 28 -0.41 -13.44 -9.82
C ALA A 28 0.29 -12.08 -9.57
N SER A 29 -0.47 -11.09 -9.13
CA SER A 29 0.04 -9.75 -8.76
C SER A 29 0.98 -9.82 -7.56
N SER A 30 0.67 -10.64 -6.55
CA SER A 30 1.53 -10.88 -5.39
C SER A 30 2.90 -11.38 -5.81
N GLN A 31 2.92 -12.42 -6.66
CA GLN A 31 4.16 -12.99 -7.18
C GLN A 31 4.93 -11.96 -8.01
N HIS A 32 4.22 -11.24 -8.89
CA HIS A 32 4.84 -10.20 -9.71
C HIS A 32 5.51 -9.10 -8.87
N MET A 33 4.83 -8.60 -7.84
CA MET A 33 5.37 -7.59 -6.93
C MET A 33 6.57 -8.11 -6.13
N ALA A 34 6.50 -9.35 -5.65
CA ALA A 34 7.59 -9.97 -4.90
C ALA A 34 8.89 -10.05 -5.72
N ASP A 35 8.79 -10.32 -7.02
CA ASP A 35 9.95 -10.46 -7.91
C ASP A 35 10.48 -9.13 -8.46
N ARG A 36 9.73 -8.03 -8.31
CA ARG A 36 10.01 -6.76 -9.01
C ARG A 36 11.12 -5.92 -8.39
N ARG A 37 11.30 -6.02 -7.08
CA ARG A 37 12.25 -5.20 -6.32
C ARG A 37 12.66 -5.86 -5.01
N LYS A 38 13.69 -5.31 -4.39
CA LYS A 38 13.96 -5.54 -2.97
C LYS A 38 13.06 -4.63 -2.15
N TRP A 39 12.31 -5.22 -1.23
CA TRP A 39 11.41 -4.51 -0.32
C TRP A 39 12.09 -4.24 1.02
N ILE A 40 11.74 -3.12 1.68
CA ILE A 40 12.34 -2.75 2.97
C ILE A 40 11.97 -3.76 4.07
N LEU A 41 10.67 -3.98 4.29
CA LEU A 41 10.15 -4.90 5.32
C LEU A 41 9.67 -6.24 4.75
N GLY A 42 9.51 -6.32 3.43
CA GLY A 42 8.98 -7.49 2.73
C GLY A 42 8.01 -7.06 1.63
N PRO A 43 7.77 -7.91 0.62
CA PRO A 43 6.74 -7.64 -0.40
C PRO A 43 5.34 -7.60 0.22
N PRO A 44 4.35 -7.01 -0.46
CA PRO A 44 2.97 -7.03 -0.01
C PRO A 44 2.47 -8.47 0.13
N GLU A 45 1.96 -8.79 1.31
CA GLU A 45 1.39 -10.10 1.61
C GLU A 45 -0.04 -10.16 1.09
N LEU A 46 -0.43 -11.31 0.52
CA LEU A 46 -1.82 -11.53 0.12
C LEU A 46 -2.70 -11.67 1.36
N LEU A 47 -3.69 -10.79 1.50
CA LEU A 47 -4.75 -10.90 2.51
C LEU A 47 -5.87 -11.77 1.94
N ASP A 48 -6.16 -12.91 2.57
CA ASP A 48 -7.32 -13.77 2.28
C ASP A 48 -7.86 -14.34 3.60
N ASP A 49 -8.92 -13.75 4.15
CA ASP A 49 -9.56 -14.20 5.39
C ASP A 49 -10.93 -14.87 5.14
N GLY A 50 -11.26 -15.14 3.87
CA GLY A 50 -12.54 -15.66 3.42
C GLY A 50 -13.68 -14.63 3.35
N ARG A 51 -13.47 -13.40 3.84
CA ARG A 51 -14.43 -12.27 3.72
C ARG A 51 -13.88 -11.17 2.82
N SER A 52 -12.60 -10.89 2.97
CA SER A 52 -11.86 -9.86 2.25
C SER A 52 -10.68 -10.49 1.53
N LEU A 53 -10.38 -9.92 0.35
CA LEU A 53 -9.23 -10.33 -0.45
C LEU A 53 -8.45 -9.09 -0.91
N GLY A 54 -7.12 -9.15 -0.84
CA GLY A 54 -6.30 -7.98 -1.16
C GLY A 54 -4.85 -8.12 -0.74
N PHE A 55 -4.25 -7.02 -0.29
CA PHE A 55 -2.85 -6.95 0.10
C PHE A 55 -2.62 -6.21 1.41
N VAL A 56 -1.55 -6.58 2.10
CA VAL A 56 -0.98 -5.86 3.25
C VAL A 56 0.46 -5.51 2.94
N LEU A 57 0.79 -4.22 2.94
CA LEU A 57 2.16 -3.72 2.90
C LEU A 57 2.55 -3.21 4.28
N SER A 58 3.66 -3.73 4.82
CA SER A 58 4.25 -3.25 6.08
C SER A 58 5.14 -2.04 5.83
N ILE A 59 4.94 -0.98 6.62
CA ILE A 59 5.64 0.30 6.51
C ILE A 59 6.21 0.67 7.88
N SER A 60 7.46 1.11 7.95
CA SER A 60 8.03 1.65 9.20
C SER A 60 7.30 2.94 9.57
N THR A 61 6.79 3.05 10.80
CA THR A 61 5.92 4.17 11.16
C THR A 61 6.62 5.53 11.03
N ALA A 62 5.97 6.52 10.43
CA ALA A 62 6.45 7.91 10.46
C ALA A 62 5.81 8.71 11.61
N ARG A 63 5.05 8.07 12.51
CA ARG A 63 4.32 8.76 13.58
C ARG A 63 5.24 9.12 14.74
N PRO A 64 5.05 10.28 15.41
CA PRO A 64 5.81 10.63 16.61
C PRO A 64 5.69 9.57 17.71
N PRO A 65 6.74 9.35 18.52
CA PRO A 65 8.07 10.00 18.43
C PRO A 65 9.02 9.35 17.40
N TRP A 66 8.58 8.31 16.68
CA TRP A 66 9.45 7.45 15.88
C TRP A 66 9.82 8.07 14.53
N GLY A 67 8.91 8.81 13.90
CA GLY A 67 9.14 9.43 12.59
C GLY A 67 10.30 10.43 12.52
N GLU A 68 10.70 11.01 13.66
CA GLU A 68 11.89 11.88 13.72
C GLU A 68 13.19 11.11 13.46
N TRP A 69 13.18 9.79 13.71
CA TRP A 69 14.33 8.90 13.61
C TRP A 69 14.27 8.00 12.38
N LEU A 70 13.20 8.07 11.59
CA LEU A 70 13.07 7.29 10.37
C LEU A 70 14.07 7.81 9.34
N ASP A 71 14.93 6.91 8.86
CA ASP A 71 15.88 7.22 7.81
C ASP A 71 15.11 7.63 6.54
N ARG A 72 15.51 8.76 5.96
CA ARG A 72 14.83 9.34 4.82
C ARG A 72 14.85 8.44 3.59
N THR A 73 15.94 7.71 3.37
CA THR A 73 16.06 6.77 2.26
C THR A 73 15.06 5.64 2.43
N ILE A 74 14.86 5.20 3.68
CA ILE A 74 13.83 4.22 4.04
C ILE A 74 12.43 4.79 3.82
N ASP A 75 12.16 6.02 4.26
CA ASP A 75 10.86 6.70 4.10
C ASP A 75 10.49 6.87 2.61
N ARG A 76 11.44 7.34 1.79
CA ARG A 76 11.27 7.42 0.33
C ARG A 76 11.05 6.04 -0.30
N ALA A 77 11.80 5.02 0.13
CA ALA A 77 11.62 3.67 -0.38
C ALA A 77 10.22 3.12 -0.04
N HIS A 78 9.69 3.43 1.15
CA HIS A 78 8.33 3.07 1.54
C HIS A 78 7.26 3.79 0.73
N LEU A 79 7.46 5.07 0.41
CA LEU A 79 6.57 5.80 -0.51
C LEU A 79 6.53 5.11 -1.88
N ASP A 80 7.69 4.74 -2.43
CA ASP A 80 7.74 4.04 -3.72
C ASP A 80 7.07 2.66 -3.64
N GLU A 81 7.22 1.93 -2.53
CA GLU A 81 6.54 0.65 -2.28
C GLU A 81 5.02 0.80 -2.18
N ALA A 82 4.54 1.86 -1.53
CA ALA A 82 3.12 2.16 -1.44
C ALA A 82 2.53 2.51 -2.82
N LYS A 83 3.22 3.34 -3.61
CA LYS A 83 2.83 3.64 -4.99
C LYS A 83 2.75 2.39 -5.84
N ASP A 84 3.75 1.52 -5.73
CA ASP A 84 3.82 0.27 -6.46
C ASP A 84 2.62 -0.63 -6.17
N LEU A 85 2.26 -0.79 -4.88
CA LEU A 85 1.07 -1.53 -4.47
C LEU A 85 -0.21 -0.90 -5.03
N LEU A 86 -0.39 0.42 -4.89
CA LEU A 86 -1.62 1.10 -5.31
C LEU A 86 -1.81 1.05 -6.83
N VAL A 87 -0.73 1.15 -7.60
CA VAL A 87 -0.75 0.97 -9.07
C VAL A 87 -1.20 -0.44 -9.43
N GLU A 88 -0.71 -1.47 -8.74
CA GLU A 88 -1.11 -2.85 -8.98
C GLU A 88 -2.59 -3.07 -8.64
N ILE A 89 -3.08 -2.49 -7.53
CA ILE A 89 -4.50 -2.51 -7.18
C ILE A 89 -5.35 -1.76 -8.22
N CYS A 90 -4.90 -0.61 -8.72
CA CYS A 90 -5.57 0.09 -9.82
C CYS A 90 -5.68 -0.80 -11.07
N ARG A 91 -4.61 -1.53 -11.42
CA ARG A 91 -4.65 -2.46 -12.55
C ARG A 91 -5.72 -3.54 -12.34
N VAL A 92 -5.68 -4.24 -11.21
CA VAL A 92 -6.66 -5.31 -10.90
C VAL A 92 -8.09 -4.75 -10.84
N SER A 93 -8.28 -3.60 -10.20
CA SER A 93 -9.58 -2.93 -10.12
C SER A 93 -10.14 -2.58 -11.50
N GLY A 94 -9.31 -2.04 -12.40
CA GLY A 94 -9.72 -1.69 -13.76
C GLY A 94 -10.01 -2.91 -14.64
N ASP A 95 -9.17 -3.95 -14.54
CA ASP A 95 -9.31 -5.17 -15.35
C ASP A 95 -10.54 -6.00 -14.97
N HIS A 96 -10.96 -5.93 -13.70
CA HIS A 96 -12.01 -6.79 -13.14
C HIS A 96 -13.24 -6.04 -12.62
N ASP A 97 -13.30 -4.71 -12.75
CA ASP A 97 -14.38 -3.85 -12.28
C ASP A 97 -14.73 -4.10 -10.79
N VAL A 98 -13.69 -4.17 -9.96
CA VAL A 98 -13.81 -4.44 -8.51
C VAL A 98 -13.21 -3.28 -7.70
N PRO A 99 -13.97 -2.69 -6.76
CA PRO A 99 -13.45 -1.63 -5.92
C PRO A 99 -12.63 -2.20 -4.76
N PHE A 100 -11.65 -1.42 -4.30
CA PHE A 100 -10.85 -1.71 -3.12
C PHE A 100 -10.95 -0.55 -2.12
N ALA A 101 -11.22 -0.88 -0.87
CA ALA A 101 -11.01 0.02 0.26
C ALA A 101 -9.52 0.01 0.63
N VAL A 102 -9.00 1.16 1.03
CA VAL A 102 -7.61 1.31 1.48
C VAL A 102 -7.58 1.88 2.89
N ASP A 103 -6.95 1.14 3.78
CA ASP A 103 -6.73 1.50 5.18
C ASP A 103 -5.23 1.70 5.44
N PHE A 104 -4.88 2.67 6.27
CA PHE A 104 -3.52 2.84 6.77
C PHE A 104 -3.53 2.89 8.29
N ALA A 105 -2.71 2.06 8.91
CA ALA A 105 -2.64 1.92 10.36
C ALA A 105 -3.99 1.66 11.05
N GLY A 106 -4.89 0.95 10.35
CA GLY A 106 -6.24 0.62 10.82
C GLY A 106 -7.28 1.72 10.60
N GLU A 107 -6.94 2.81 9.92
CA GLU A 107 -7.87 3.90 9.58
C GLU A 107 -8.17 3.91 8.08
N PRO A 108 -9.45 4.05 7.67
CA PRO A 108 -9.80 4.17 6.26
C PRO A 108 -9.33 5.50 5.70
N ILE A 109 -8.50 5.44 4.65
CA ILE A 109 -7.87 6.61 4.04
C ILE A 109 -8.31 6.87 2.60
N GLY A 110 -9.02 5.94 1.97
CA GLY A 110 -9.62 6.16 0.66
C GLY A 110 -10.00 4.87 -0.05
N ARG A 111 -10.25 4.98 -1.36
CA ARG A 111 -10.66 3.85 -2.20
C ARG A 111 -10.08 3.91 -3.61
N ILE A 112 -10.01 2.74 -4.23
CA ILE A 112 -9.73 2.56 -5.65
C ILE A 112 -10.96 1.97 -6.31
N ASP A 113 -11.42 2.59 -7.40
CA ASP A 113 -12.61 2.15 -8.16
C ASP A 113 -12.39 2.38 -9.65
N GLY A 114 -12.83 1.42 -10.49
CA GLY A 114 -12.62 1.45 -11.94
C GLY A 114 -11.16 1.66 -12.34
N GLY A 115 -10.22 1.13 -11.54
CA GLY A 115 -8.78 1.30 -11.73
C GLY A 115 -8.23 2.70 -11.47
N ARG A 116 -8.92 3.52 -10.67
CA ARG A 116 -8.48 4.87 -10.32
C ARG A 116 -8.52 5.08 -8.81
N MET A 117 -7.46 5.68 -8.27
CA MET A 117 -7.45 6.21 -6.92
C MET A 117 -8.42 7.39 -6.79
N ASP A 118 -9.07 7.50 -5.64
CA ASP A 118 -9.75 8.75 -5.26
C ASP A 118 -8.75 9.86 -4.87
N GLU A 119 -9.27 11.04 -4.59
CA GLU A 119 -8.46 12.21 -4.21
C GLU A 119 -7.75 12.01 -2.87
N SER A 120 -8.38 11.29 -1.94
CA SER A 120 -7.79 11.00 -0.62
C SER A 120 -6.51 10.17 -0.75
N LEU A 121 -6.45 9.21 -1.68
CA LEU A 121 -5.23 8.45 -1.94
C LEU A 121 -4.23 9.21 -2.83
N ALA A 122 -4.70 9.77 -3.94
CA ALA A 122 -3.81 10.39 -4.92
C ALA A 122 -3.15 11.67 -4.38
N VAL A 123 -3.92 12.53 -3.70
CA VAL A 123 -3.43 13.78 -3.13
C VAL A 123 -3.10 13.59 -1.66
N GLY A 124 -4.04 13.03 -0.88
CA GLY A 124 -3.92 12.96 0.58
C GLY A 124 -2.84 11.99 1.09
N LEU A 125 -2.72 10.79 0.51
CA LEU A 125 -1.65 9.86 0.90
C LEU A 125 -0.37 10.16 0.10
N ILE A 126 -0.42 10.02 -1.22
CA ILE A 126 0.78 10.06 -2.06
C ILE A 126 1.33 11.47 -2.19
N GLY A 127 0.49 12.44 -2.55
CA GLY A 127 0.93 13.83 -2.75
C GLY A 127 1.44 14.50 -1.48
N GLU A 128 0.79 14.28 -0.33
CA GLU A 128 1.28 14.79 0.96
C GLU A 128 2.62 14.16 1.35
N TRP A 129 2.77 12.85 1.20
CA TRP A 129 4.00 12.14 1.56
C TRP A 129 5.16 12.56 0.66
N GLU A 130 4.93 12.71 -0.65
CA GLU A 130 5.89 13.29 -1.58
C GLU A 130 6.35 14.67 -1.13
N ARG A 131 5.41 15.58 -0.84
CA ARG A 131 5.78 16.94 -0.43
C ARG A 131 6.56 16.96 0.87
N VAL A 132 6.16 16.19 1.89
CA VAL A 132 6.92 16.14 3.15
C VAL A 132 8.34 15.65 2.89
N LEU A 133 8.50 14.68 2.00
CA LEU A 133 9.81 14.20 1.59
C LEU A 133 10.56 15.15 0.67
N ASP A 134 9.92 16.10 -0.02
CA ASP A 134 10.59 17.07 -0.88
C ASP A 134 10.95 18.36 -0.12
N ASP A 135 10.10 18.81 0.81
CA ASP A 135 10.35 19.97 1.68
C ASP A 135 11.54 19.73 2.61
N ARG A 136 11.79 18.47 2.99
CA ARG A 136 12.98 18.10 3.77
C ARG A 136 14.27 18.10 2.93
N ASP A 137 14.19 18.23 1.59
CA ASP A 137 15.34 18.17 0.65
C ASP A 137 15.92 19.57 0.37
N GLN A 138 15.22 20.62 0.82
CA GLN A 138 15.61 22.02 0.75
C GLN A 138 16.32 22.47 2.03
#